data_AF-A0A918C2K2-F1
#
_entry.id   AF-A0A918C2K2-F1
#
_cell.length_a   1.000
_cell.length_b   1.000
_cell.length_c   1.000
_cell.angle_alpha   90.00
_cell.angle_beta   90.00
_cell.angle_gamma   90.00
#
_symmetry.space_group_name_H-M   'P 1'
#
loop_
_entity.id
_entity.type
_entity.pdbx_description
1 polymer ?
#
loop_
_entity_poly.entity_id
_entity_poly.type
_entity_poly.pdbx_seq_one_letter_code
_entity_poly.pdbx_strand_id
1 'polypeptide(L)'
;MTRKAQAKAQPPEDAVQDAIRQIEEAKARRAAAGKTGETPVSKSRGRPPGSGAKQQASAPPEDERSAAFSVSQITAHTPLGLIEVQESSDLDALLADKTLAPLIALRLDERFALVLPGSTDKLLVALRKAGHTPKVEDRA
;
A
#
# COMPACT_ATOMS: atom_id res chain seq x y z
N MET A 1 44.59 25.74 -39.12
CA MET A 1 43.48 24.78 -39.26
C MET A 1 43.72 23.63 -38.30
N THR A 2 43.06 23.59 -37.14
CA THR A 2 43.22 22.50 -36.17
C THR A 2 42.00 22.46 -35.24
N ARG A 3 41.17 21.42 -35.32
CA ARG A 3 40.21 21.06 -34.28
C ARG A 3 40.53 19.64 -33.80
N LYS A 4 40.90 19.53 -32.53
CA LYS A 4 41.15 18.30 -31.79
C LYS A 4 39.83 17.57 -31.53
N ALA A 5 39.83 16.26 -31.76
CA ALA A 5 38.79 15.33 -31.33
C ALA A 5 38.85 15.12 -29.81
N GLN A 6 37.69 15.04 -29.16
CA GLN A 6 37.54 14.82 -27.72
C GLN A 6 37.04 13.38 -27.51
N ALA A 7 37.88 12.53 -26.92
CA ALA A 7 37.55 11.15 -26.56
C ALA A 7 36.79 11.12 -25.22
N LYS A 8 35.65 10.43 -25.21
CA LYS A 8 34.77 10.24 -24.06
C LYS A 8 35.21 8.97 -23.32
N ALA A 9 35.79 9.12 -22.13
CA ALA A 9 36.26 8.00 -21.31
C ALA A 9 35.07 7.21 -20.75
N GLN A 10 34.94 5.94 -21.14
CA GLN A 10 34.11 4.95 -20.46
C GLN A 10 34.85 4.45 -19.20
N PRO A 11 34.16 4.28 -18.06
CA PRO A 11 34.77 3.69 -16.87
C PRO A 11 35.17 2.23 -17.13
N PRO A 12 36.30 1.76 -16.56
CA PRO A 12 36.78 0.39 -16.77
C PRO A 12 35.78 -0.63 -16.22
N GLU A 13 35.48 -1.65 -17.01
CA GLU A 13 34.43 -2.66 -16.74
C GLU A 13 34.64 -3.40 -15.41
N ASP A 14 35.89 -3.47 -14.92
CA ASP A 14 36.25 -4.07 -13.64
C ASP A 14 35.58 -3.39 -12.43
N ALA A 15 35.41 -2.06 -12.48
CA ALA A 15 34.81 -1.31 -11.37
C ALA A 15 33.30 -1.61 -11.21
N VAL A 16 32.63 -2.02 -12.29
CA VAL A 16 31.20 -2.34 -12.27
C VAL A 16 30.97 -3.72 -11.64
N GLN A 17 31.87 -4.67 -11.88
CA GLN A 17 31.76 -6.02 -11.31
C GLN A 17 32.03 -6.02 -9.80
N ASP A 18 32.99 -5.23 -9.32
CA ASP A 18 33.24 -5.08 -7.88
C ASP A 18 32.05 -4.44 -7.14
N ALA A 19 31.39 -3.46 -7.75
CA ALA A 19 30.21 -2.82 -7.17
C ALA A 19 29.03 -3.81 -7.03
N ILE A 20 28.83 -4.68 -8.02
CA ILE A 20 27.78 -5.72 -7.97
C ILE A 20 28.07 -6.71 -6.84
N ARG A 21 29.33 -7.14 -6.67
CA ARG A 21 29.74 -8.06 -5.61
C ARG A 21 29.53 -7.49 -4.20
N GLN A 22 29.83 -6.20 -4.01
CA GLN A 22 29.63 -5.54 -2.71
C GLN A 22 28.16 -5.44 -2.31
N ILE A 23 27.25 -5.28 -3.28
CA ILE A 23 25.80 -5.21 -3.04
C ILE A 23 25.24 -6.57 -2.60
N GLU A 24 25.69 -7.67 -3.21
CA GLU A 24 25.25 -9.02 -2.82
C GLU A 24 25.73 -9.41 -1.42
N GLU A 25 26.97 -9.07 -1.05
CA GLU A 25 27.49 -9.36 0.29
C GLU A 25 26.76 -8.58 1.39
N ALA A 26 26.39 -7.32 1.13
CA ALA A 26 25.63 -6.51 2.07
C ALA A 26 24.21 -7.07 2.31
N LYS A 27 23.59 -7.66 1.28
CA LYS A 27 22.27 -8.27 1.36
C LYS A 27 22.29 -9.57 2.18
N ALA A 28 23.35 -10.36 2.07
CA ALA A 28 23.53 -11.57 2.87
C ALA A 28 23.67 -11.27 4.37
N ARG A 29 24.38 -10.20 4.75
CA ARG A 29 24.54 -9.80 6.16
C ARG A 29 23.24 -9.32 6.81
N ARG A 30 22.33 -8.71 6.05
CA ARG A 30 21.03 -8.23 6.57
C ARG A 30 20.03 -9.36 6.86
N ALA A 31 20.15 -10.50 6.18
CA ALA A 31 19.25 -11.65 6.42
C ALA A 31 19.58 -12.43 7.71
N ALA A 32 20.79 -12.29 8.26
CA ALA A 32 21.22 -13.03 9.45
C ALA A 32 20.90 -12.33 10.79
N ALA A 33 20.53 -11.05 10.79
CA ALA A 33 20.38 -10.24 12.02
C ALA A 33 18.95 -10.16 12.59
N GLY A 34 17.98 -10.92 12.04
CA GLY A 34 16.55 -10.80 12.35
C GLY A 34 16.01 -11.78 13.40
N LYS A 35 16.81 -12.25 14.37
CA LYS A 35 16.35 -13.25 15.34
C LYS A 35 17.03 -13.07 16.70
N THR A 36 16.41 -12.27 17.59
CA THR A 36 16.44 -12.40 19.07
C THR A 36 15.88 -11.12 19.70
N GLY A 37 14.88 -11.27 20.56
CA GLY A 37 14.31 -10.16 21.33
C GLY A 37 13.17 -10.61 22.23
N GLU A 38 13.48 -11.47 23.21
CA GLU A 38 12.67 -11.74 24.41
C GLU A 38 12.49 -10.48 25.26
N THR A 39 11.41 -10.40 26.05
CA THR A 39 11.42 -10.05 27.50
C THR A 39 10.01 -10.25 28.11
N PRO A 40 9.86 -10.34 29.45
CA PRO A 40 9.04 -11.35 30.12
C PRO A 40 7.81 -10.78 30.84
N VAL A 41 6.77 -11.61 31.04
CA VAL A 41 5.64 -11.29 31.93
C VAL A 41 5.81 -11.97 33.29
N SER A 42 5.88 -11.14 34.33
CA SER A 42 5.99 -11.48 35.74
C SER A 42 4.72 -12.12 36.31
N LYS A 43 4.91 -13.08 37.22
CA LYS A 43 3.91 -13.62 38.16
C LYS A 43 3.53 -12.59 39.22
N SER A 44 2.25 -12.50 39.57
CA SER A 44 1.83 -12.31 40.96
C SER A 44 0.51 -13.00 41.26
N ARG A 45 0.47 -13.68 42.40
CA ARG A 45 -0.67 -14.39 43.00
C ARG A 45 -1.48 -13.40 43.84
N GLY A 46 -2.80 -13.61 43.94
CA GLY A 46 -3.61 -12.96 44.96
C GLY A 46 -5.09 -13.31 44.86
N ARG A 47 -5.51 -14.42 45.45
CA ARG A 47 -6.90 -14.78 45.73
C ARG A 47 -7.21 -14.37 47.18
N PRO A 48 -8.37 -13.79 47.46
CA PRO A 48 -9.13 -14.27 48.61
C PRO A 48 -10.60 -14.60 48.24
N PRO A 49 -11.24 -15.50 49.01
CA PRO A 49 -12.62 -15.93 48.78
C PRO A 49 -13.60 -14.99 49.50
N GLY A 50 -14.78 -14.79 48.91
CA GLY A 50 -15.85 -13.98 49.51
C GLY A 50 -17.19 -14.31 48.89
N SER A 51 -17.83 -15.34 49.42
CA SER A 51 -19.20 -15.75 49.15
C SER A 51 -20.20 -14.62 49.44
N GLY A 52 -21.01 -14.27 48.45
CA GLY A 52 -22.07 -13.27 48.57
C GLY A 52 -23.15 -13.50 47.54
N ALA A 53 -23.77 -14.69 47.56
CA ALA A 53 -25.01 -14.94 46.84
C ALA A 53 -26.14 -14.11 47.47
N LYS A 54 -26.63 -13.09 46.77
CA LYS A 54 -27.99 -12.56 46.95
C LYS A 54 -28.57 -12.05 45.62
N GLN A 55 -29.47 -12.88 45.09
CA GLN A 55 -30.79 -12.53 44.56
C GLN A 55 -30.88 -11.46 43.47
N GLN A 56 -30.94 -11.98 42.24
CA GLN A 56 -31.98 -11.70 41.24
C GLN A 56 -32.89 -10.50 41.53
N ALA A 57 -32.59 -9.38 40.88
CA ALA A 57 -33.62 -8.48 40.37
C ALA A 57 -33.82 -8.85 38.90
N SER A 58 -35.01 -9.36 38.59
CA SER A 58 -35.45 -9.72 37.24
C SER A 58 -35.46 -8.49 36.33
N ALA A 59 -34.49 -8.42 35.43
CA ALA A 59 -34.55 -7.54 34.27
C ALA A 59 -35.74 -7.96 33.38
N PRO A 60 -36.46 -7.02 32.75
CA PRO A 60 -37.45 -7.35 31.75
C PRO A 60 -36.81 -8.19 30.63
N PRO A 61 -37.54 -9.13 30.00
CA PRO A 61 -36.98 -10.03 29.01
C PRO A 61 -36.30 -9.22 27.90
N GLU A 62 -34.99 -9.40 27.76
CA GLU A 62 -34.17 -8.81 26.70
C GLU A 62 -34.39 -9.50 25.34
N ASP A 63 -35.50 -10.23 25.17
CA ASP A 63 -35.82 -11.06 24.00
C ASP A 63 -36.17 -10.25 22.74
N GLU A 64 -36.23 -8.91 22.80
CA GLU A 64 -36.50 -8.06 21.63
C GLU A 64 -35.30 -7.20 21.18
N ARG A 65 -34.10 -7.36 21.76
CA ARG A 65 -32.94 -6.50 21.41
C ARG A 65 -31.99 -7.06 20.38
N SER A 66 -32.31 -8.16 19.71
CA SER A 66 -31.57 -8.59 18.53
C SER A 66 -32.48 -9.35 17.60
N ALA A 67 -33.31 -8.62 16.85
CA ALA A 67 -33.66 -9.08 15.52
C ALA A 67 -32.34 -9.20 14.75
N ALA A 68 -31.73 -10.39 14.84
CA ALA A 68 -30.50 -10.70 14.15
C ALA A 68 -30.81 -10.60 12.65
N PHE A 69 -30.37 -9.52 12.01
CA PHE A 69 -30.45 -9.38 10.57
C PHE A 69 -29.67 -10.53 9.96
N SER A 70 -30.38 -11.53 9.43
CA SER A 70 -29.76 -12.64 8.72
C SER A 70 -29.26 -12.10 7.38
N VAL A 71 -27.98 -11.76 7.31
CA VAL A 71 -27.33 -11.36 6.05
C VAL A 71 -27.31 -12.58 5.13
N SER A 72 -28.18 -12.60 4.13
CA SER A 72 -28.33 -13.75 3.23
C SER A 72 -27.16 -13.88 2.24
N GLN A 73 -26.50 -12.77 1.90
CA GLN A 73 -25.38 -12.76 0.97
C GLN A 73 -24.51 -11.51 1.16
N ILE A 74 -23.19 -11.69 1.19
CA ILE A 74 -22.21 -10.60 1.14
C ILE A 74 -21.44 -10.74 -0.17
N THR A 75 -21.40 -9.68 -0.97
CA THR A 75 -20.54 -9.61 -2.16
C THR A 75 -19.43 -8.61 -1.90
N ALA A 76 -18.20 -9.12 -1.78
CA ALA A 76 -17.02 -8.28 -1.69
C ALA A 76 -16.57 -7.89 -3.11
N HIS A 77 -16.41 -6.60 -3.34
CA HIS A 77 -15.88 -6.07 -4.60
C HIS A 77 -14.37 -5.89 -4.50
N THR A 78 -13.68 -6.02 -5.63
CA THR A 78 -12.25 -5.69 -5.73
C THR A 78 -12.06 -4.20 -5.43
N PRO A 79 -11.08 -3.81 -4.60
CA PRO A 79 -10.81 -2.40 -4.35
C PRO A 79 -10.43 -1.68 -5.65
N LEU A 80 -10.96 -0.47 -5.81
CA LEU A 80 -10.69 0.38 -6.96
C LEU A 80 -9.70 1.47 -6.57
N GLY A 81 -8.77 1.76 -7.48
CA GLY A 81 -7.92 2.93 -7.36
C GLY A 81 -8.67 4.19 -7.79
N LEU A 82 -8.34 5.32 -7.16
CA LEU A 82 -8.83 6.64 -7.53
C LEU A 82 -7.63 7.52 -7.92
N ILE A 83 -7.74 8.24 -9.02
CA ILE A 83 -6.84 9.33 -9.38
C ILE A 83 -7.52 10.63 -8.98
N GLU A 84 -6.77 11.46 -8.27
CA GLU A 84 -7.09 12.86 -8.03
C GLU A 84 -6.01 13.71 -8.70
N VAL A 85 -6.43 14.74 -9.44
CA VAL A 85 -5.54 15.75 -10.01
C VAL A 85 -5.87 17.13 -9.47
N GLN A 86 -4.89 18.04 -9.54
CA GLN A 86 -5.08 19.41 -9.07
C GLN A 86 -5.99 20.20 -10.01
N GLU A 87 -5.74 20.12 -11.32
CA GLU A 87 -6.46 20.87 -12.35
C GLU A 87 -7.22 19.93 -13.31
N SER A 88 -8.38 20.37 -13.81
CA SER A 88 -9.21 19.56 -14.71
C SER A 88 -8.52 19.25 -16.04
N SER A 89 -7.71 20.18 -16.54
CA SER A 89 -6.90 20.01 -17.75
C SER A 89 -5.87 18.89 -17.63
N ASP A 90 -5.39 18.61 -16.42
CA ASP A 90 -4.44 17.52 -16.20
C ASP A 90 -5.15 16.18 -16.41
N LEU A 91 -6.38 16.04 -15.92
CA LEU A 91 -7.15 14.83 -16.14
C LEU A 91 -7.48 14.63 -17.63
N ASP A 92 -7.81 15.72 -18.34
CA ASP A 92 -8.03 15.66 -19.78
C ASP A 92 -6.78 15.19 -20.53
N ALA A 93 -5.60 15.68 -20.13
CA ALA A 93 -4.33 15.23 -20.70
C ALA A 93 -4.06 13.73 -20.43
N LEU A 94 -4.34 13.26 -19.22
CA LEU A 94 -4.22 11.84 -18.86
C LEU A 94 -5.17 10.95 -19.68
N LEU A 95 -6.39 11.42 -19.94
CA LEU A 95 -7.39 10.72 -20.74
C LEU A 95 -7.09 10.76 -22.25
N ALA A 96 -6.37 11.77 -22.73
CA ALA A 96 -5.91 11.86 -24.12
C ALA A 96 -4.65 11.01 -24.39
N ASP A 97 -3.88 10.67 -23.36
CA ASP A 97 -2.68 9.86 -23.48
C ASP A 97 -3.02 8.39 -23.78
N LYS A 98 -2.53 7.89 -24.92
CA LYS A 98 -2.81 6.53 -25.42
C LYS A 98 -2.30 5.41 -24.51
N THR A 99 -1.32 5.68 -23.65
CA THR A 99 -0.73 4.72 -22.73
C THR A 99 -1.44 4.70 -21.39
N LEU A 100 -2.00 5.83 -20.96
CA LEU A 100 -2.67 5.99 -19.67
C LEU A 100 -4.19 5.77 -19.76
N ALA A 101 -4.83 6.24 -20.81
CA ALA A 101 -6.28 6.13 -21.01
C ALA A 101 -6.81 4.69 -20.87
N PRO A 102 -6.14 3.64 -21.39
CA PRO A 102 -6.61 2.25 -21.22
C PRO A 102 -6.57 1.73 -19.77
N LEU A 103 -5.89 2.44 -18.86
CA LEU A 103 -5.78 2.08 -17.45
C LEU A 103 -6.82 2.82 -16.58
N ILE A 104 -7.57 3.76 -17.17
CA ILE A 104 -8.61 4.54 -16.53
C ILE A 104 -9.96 3.97 -16.95
N ALA A 105 -10.78 3.57 -15.97
CA ALA A 105 -12.08 2.96 -16.23
C ALA A 105 -13.15 4.00 -16.57
N LEU A 106 -13.22 5.08 -15.79
CA LEU A 106 -14.26 6.10 -15.89
C LEU A 106 -13.82 7.41 -15.23
N ARG A 107 -14.19 8.54 -15.83
CA ARG A 107 -14.14 9.85 -15.18
C ARG A 107 -15.35 10.03 -14.27
N LEU A 108 -15.12 10.30 -12.98
CA LEU A 108 -16.19 10.56 -12.01
C LEU A 108 -16.56 12.04 -11.94
N ASP A 109 -15.55 12.91 -12.05
CA ASP A 109 -15.68 14.37 -11.97
C ASP A 109 -14.58 15.03 -12.81
N GLU A 110 -14.53 16.36 -12.83
CA GLU A 110 -13.52 17.15 -13.51
C GLU A 110 -12.10 16.80 -13.07
N ARG A 111 -11.90 16.36 -11.82
CA ARG A 111 -10.59 16.08 -11.21
C ARG A 111 -10.40 14.65 -10.73
N PHE A 112 -11.43 13.82 -10.82
CA PHE A 112 -11.45 12.48 -10.26
C PHE A 112 -11.74 11.43 -11.33
N ALA A 113 -10.94 10.36 -11.35
CA ALA A 113 -11.18 9.22 -12.22
C ALA A 113 -10.87 7.88 -11.54
N LEU A 114 -11.66 6.86 -11.88
CA LEU A 114 -11.45 5.50 -11.42
C LEU A 114 -10.41 4.79 -12.26
N VAL A 115 -9.53 4.06 -11.59
CA VAL A 115 -8.55 3.17 -12.21
C VAL A 115 -9.20 1.82 -12.48
N LEU A 116 -8.83 1.18 -13.59
CA LEU A 116 -9.26 -0.17 -13.89
C LEU A 116 -8.82 -1.14 -12.77
N PRO A 117 -9.70 -2.07 -12.31
CA PRO A 117 -9.34 -3.03 -11.26
C PRO A 117 -8.02 -3.76 -11.56
N GLY A 118 -7.14 -3.86 -10.56
CA GLY A 118 -5.84 -4.53 -10.70
C GLY A 118 -4.81 -3.81 -11.57
N SER A 119 -5.09 -2.60 -12.05
CA SER A 119 -4.19 -1.84 -12.93
C SER A 119 -3.44 -0.71 -12.23
N THR A 120 -3.61 -0.53 -10.92
CA THR A 120 -3.01 0.58 -10.14
C THR A 120 -1.48 0.63 -10.29
N ASP A 121 -0.77 -0.50 -10.11
CA ASP A 121 0.69 -0.52 -10.23
C ASP A 121 1.15 -0.18 -11.66
N LYS A 122 0.43 -0.70 -12.66
CA LYS A 122 0.72 -0.44 -14.07
C LYS A 122 0.52 1.03 -14.40
N LEU A 123 -0.53 1.65 -13.87
CA LEU A 123 -0.79 3.08 -14.00
C LEU A 123 0.32 3.90 -13.34
N LEU A 124 0.72 3.58 -12.11
CA LEU A 124 1.81 4.29 -11.42
C LEU A 124 3.15 4.20 -12.17
N VAL A 125 3.42 3.05 -12.79
CA VAL A 125 4.59 2.90 -13.67
C VAL A 125 4.45 3.75 -14.93
N ALA A 126 3.29 3.75 -15.57
CA ALA A 126 3.03 4.52 -16.79
C ALA A 126 3.11 6.03 -16.52
N LEU A 127 2.51 6.52 -15.43
CA LEU A 127 2.57 7.91 -15.00
C LEU A 127 4.02 8.38 -14.79
N ARG A 128 4.83 7.58 -14.08
CA ARG A 128 6.25 7.88 -13.88
C ARG A 128 7.04 7.92 -15.19
N LYS A 129 6.73 7.03 -16.14
CA LYS A 129 7.33 7.04 -17.48
C LYS A 129 6.93 8.25 -18.31
N ALA A 130 5.70 8.74 -18.14
CA ALA A 130 5.22 9.98 -18.75
C ALA A 130 5.78 11.25 -18.07
N GLY A 131 6.58 11.12 -17.00
CA GLY A 131 7.20 12.24 -16.29
C GLY A 131 6.36 12.79 -15.13
N HIS A 132 5.22 12.17 -14.81
CA HIS A 132 4.42 12.53 -13.64
C HIS A 132 5.01 11.93 -12.36
N THR A 133 4.80 12.62 -11.23
CA THR A 133 5.21 12.16 -9.90
C THR A 133 3.98 11.90 -9.02
N PRO A 134 3.27 10.77 -9.20
CA PRO A 134 2.06 10.48 -8.45
C PRO A 134 2.36 10.27 -6.97
N LYS A 135 1.56 10.87 -6.10
CA LYS A 135 1.53 10.58 -4.66
C LYS A 135 0.56 9.43 -4.42
N VAL A 136 0.97 8.45 -3.62
CA VAL A 136 0.13 7.30 -3.26
C VAL A 136 -0.31 7.46 -1.81
N GLU A 137 -1.61 7.36 -1.58
CA GLU A 137 -2.21 7.38 -0.25
C GLU A 137 -2.99 6.09 -0.05
N ASP A 138 -2.54 5.24 0.89
CA ASP A 138 -3.29 4.05 1.30
C ASP A 138 -4.30 4.44 2.37
N ARG A 139 -5.59 4.30 2.09
CA ARG A 139 -6.61 4.32 3.14
C ARG A 139 -6.69 2.94 3.79
N ALA A 140 -6.07 2.83 4.97
CA ALA A 140 -6.19 1.69 5.88
C ALA A 140 -7.58 1.62 6.53
#